data_AF-A0A2A2PYX7-F1
#
_entry.id   AF-A0A2A2PYX7-F1
#
_cell.length_a   1.000
_cell.length_b   1.000
_cell.length_c   1.000
_cell.angle_alpha   90.00
_cell.angle_beta   90.00
_cell.angle_gamma   90.00
#
_symmetry.space_group_name_H-M   'P 1'
#
loop_
_entity.id
_entity.type
_entity.pdbx_description
1 polymer ?
#
loop_
_entity_poly.entity_id
_entity_poly.type
_entity_poly.pdbx_seq_one_letter_code
_entity_poly.pdbx_strand_id
1 'polypeptide(L)'
;MSKLSRFMAVLLASSALAVSSASAALYNFTYTFDDSTFVTGSLTGDQNGQFLDNVADVSFSINGVAFAEPVFTSSFDFMPAIYVAGPVVSFDLAQNNFAFATSDLTAFDYSYNYLFSILGTATGIETVTAYTYDPYVGAQESSDTPARWSLTLAPVPEAGSTLALCGLALLGLIAGRRFRR
;
A
#
# COMPACT_ATOMS: atom_id res chain seq x y z
N MET A 1 -39.42 15.86 -35.17
CA MET A 1 -38.12 15.73 -34.48
C MET A 1 -37.22 14.83 -35.32
N SER A 2 -36.08 15.35 -35.80
CA SER A 2 -35.22 14.67 -36.78
C SER A 2 -34.37 13.57 -36.13
N LYS A 3 -34.06 12.51 -36.90
CA LYS A 3 -33.23 11.37 -36.45
C LYS A 3 -31.84 11.81 -35.95
N LEU A 4 -31.37 13.00 -36.32
CA LEU A 4 -30.12 13.60 -35.88
C LEU A 4 -30.09 13.91 -34.37
N SER A 5 -31.21 14.37 -33.77
CA SER A 5 -31.22 14.75 -32.35
C SER A 5 -31.20 13.53 -31.40
N ARG A 6 -31.70 12.38 -31.87
CA ARG A 6 -31.67 11.12 -31.10
C ARG A 6 -30.30 10.48 -31.09
N PHE A 7 -29.52 10.65 -32.16
CA PHE A 7 -28.16 10.12 -32.25
C PHE A 7 -27.18 10.89 -31.35
N MET A 8 -27.37 12.22 -31.25
CA MET A 8 -26.52 13.07 -30.42
C MET A 8 -26.76 12.85 -28.91
N ALA A 9 -28.01 12.54 -28.50
CA ALA A 9 -28.34 12.21 -27.11
C ALA A 9 -27.69 10.90 -26.61
N VAL A 10 -27.50 9.91 -27.49
CA VAL A 10 -26.85 8.63 -27.14
C VAL A 10 -25.32 8.80 -27.00
N LEU A 11 -24.71 9.73 -27.74
CA LEU A 11 -23.27 10.00 -27.68
C LEU A 11 -22.87 10.76 -26.40
N LEU A 12 -23.73 11.64 -25.88
CA LEU A 12 -23.48 12.34 -24.61
C LEU A 12 -23.71 11.45 -23.37
N ALA A 13 -24.56 10.42 -23.46
CA ALA A 13 -24.81 9.50 -22.34
C ALA A 13 -23.67 8.48 -22.10
N SER A 14 -22.75 8.31 -23.06
CA SER A 14 -21.69 7.30 -23.00
C SER A 14 -20.36 7.79 -22.43
N SER A 15 -20.22 9.09 -22.12
CA SER A 15 -18.99 9.69 -21.56
C SER A 15 -19.01 9.84 -20.03
N ALA A 16 -20.09 9.48 -19.35
CA ALA A 16 -20.28 9.69 -17.91
C ALA A 16 -19.87 8.51 -17.00
N LEU A 17 -19.25 7.46 -17.53
CA LEU A 17 -18.92 6.23 -16.77
C LEU A 17 -17.42 6.04 -16.50
N ALA A 18 -16.64 7.12 -16.48
CA ALA A 18 -15.34 7.09 -15.82
C ALA A 18 -15.58 7.16 -14.30
N VAL A 19 -16.14 6.09 -13.74
CA VAL A 19 -16.12 5.88 -12.30
C VAL A 19 -14.66 5.63 -11.97
N SER A 20 -13.99 6.64 -11.42
CA SER A 20 -12.69 6.48 -10.78
C SER A 20 -12.90 5.51 -9.64
N SER A 21 -12.75 4.21 -9.90
CA SER A 21 -12.63 3.22 -8.84
C SER A 21 -11.38 3.62 -8.08
N ALA A 22 -11.57 4.16 -6.87
CA ALA A 22 -10.51 4.25 -5.88
C ALA A 22 -10.12 2.80 -5.57
N SER A 23 -9.17 2.30 -6.36
CA SER A 23 -8.51 1.05 -6.09
C SER A 23 -7.36 1.39 -5.17
N ALA A 24 -7.31 0.75 -4.01
CA ALA A 24 -6.15 0.81 -3.15
C ALA A 24 -4.91 0.51 -4.00
N ALA A 25 -3.97 1.43 -3.99
CA ALA A 25 -2.73 1.29 -4.74
C ALA A 25 -1.78 0.40 -3.96
N LEU A 26 -0.99 -0.40 -4.67
CA LEU A 26 0.07 -1.19 -4.06
C LEU A 26 1.29 -0.27 -3.84
N TYR A 27 1.82 -0.26 -2.63
CA TYR A 27 3.06 0.43 -2.26
C TYR A 27 4.09 -0.59 -1.83
N ASN A 28 5.35 -0.34 -2.20
CA ASN A 28 6.49 -1.05 -1.66
C ASN A 28 7.20 -0.14 -0.66
N PHE A 29 7.63 -0.71 0.46
CA PHE A 29 8.43 0.00 1.45
C PHE A 29 9.74 -0.70 1.74
N THR A 30 10.74 0.08 2.16
CA THR A 30 12.01 -0.41 2.65
C THR A 30 12.49 0.42 3.84
N TYR A 31 13.09 -0.25 4.82
CA TYR A 31 13.84 0.37 5.89
C TYR A 31 15.21 -0.30 6.03
N THR A 32 16.29 0.46 6.14
CA THR A 32 17.64 -0.09 6.39
C THR A 32 18.17 0.43 7.72
N PHE A 33 18.51 -0.47 8.65
CA PHE A 33 19.08 -0.16 9.97
C PHE A 33 20.58 0.11 9.90
N ASP A 34 21.14 0.68 10.97
CA ASP A 34 22.59 0.94 11.11
C ASP A 34 23.48 -0.31 11.01
N ASP A 35 22.98 -1.45 11.46
CA ASP A 35 23.67 -2.74 11.41
C ASP A 35 23.56 -3.43 10.02
N SER A 36 23.02 -2.72 9.02
CA SER A 36 22.70 -3.23 7.69
C SER A 36 21.58 -4.28 7.64
N THR A 37 20.89 -4.54 8.76
CA THR A 37 19.60 -5.22 8.72
C THR A 37 18.63 -4.40 7.88
N PHE A 38 17.82 -5.03 7.06
CA PHE A 38 16.83 -4.32 6.27
C PHE A 38 15.48 -5.02 6.29
N VAL A 39 14.45 -4.19 6.28
CA VAL A 39 13.06 -4.61 6.10
C VAL A 39 12.65 -4.20 4.71
N THR A 40 12.04 -5.12 3.96
CA THR A 40 11.31 -4.78 2.74
C THR A 40 9.89 -5.31 2.83
N GLY A 41 8.94 -4.65 2.20
CA GLY A 41 7.56 -5.11 2.22
C GLY A 41 6.68 -4.41 1.21
N SER A 42 5.41 -4.79 1.23
CA SER A 42 4.36 -4.16 0.45
C SER A 42 3.09 -4.02 1.25
N LEU A 43 2.25 -3.07 0.89
CA LEU A 43 0.92 -2.86 1.44
C LEU A 43 0.01 -2.22 0.39
N THR A 44 -1.29 -2.35 0.57
CA THR A 44 -2.28 -1.59 -0.20
C THR A 44 -2.74 -0.39 0.61
N GLY A 45 -3.08 0.72 -0.05
CA GLY A 45 -3.63 1.91 0.61
C GLY A 45 -4.07 3.01 -0.36
N ASP A 46 -4.79 3.99 0.15
CA ASP A 46 -5.24 5.17 -0.58
C ASP A 46 -4.35 6.36 -0.22
N GLN A 47 -3.64 6.94 -1.19
CA GLN A 47 -2.78 8.08 -0.91
C GLN A 47 -3.59 9.34 -0.61
N ASN A 48 -3.33 9.93 0.57
CA ASN A 48 -3.91 11.18 1.04
C ASN A 48 -2.79 12.14 1.46
N GLY A 49 -2.28 12.90 0.50
CA GLY A 49 -1.12 13.77 0.70
C GLY A 49 0.14 12.97 1.01
N GLN A 50 0.67 13.14 2.23
CA GLN A 50 1.85 12.43 2.72
C GLN A 50 1.51 11.08 3.38
N PHE A 51 0.23 10.77 3.58
CA PHE A 51 -0.21 9.58 4.30
C PHE A 51 -0.86 8.56 3.35
N LEU A 52 -0.94 7.32 3.82
CA LEU A 52 -1.78 6.30 3.24
C LEU A 52 -2.96 6.02 4.19
N ASP A 53 -4.17 6.18 3.66
CA ASP A 53 -5.40 5.74 4.31
C ASP A 53 -5.72 4.29 3.92
N ASN A 54 -6.61 3.63 4.66
CA ASN A 54 -7.12 2.28 4.35
C ASN A 54 -6.00 1.24 4.13
N VAL A 55 -4.94 1.31 4.95
CA VAL A 55 -3.78 0.40 4.85
C VAL A 55 -4.22 -1.06 5.07
N ALA A 56 -3.91 -1.92 4.11
CA ALA A 56 -4.26 -3.35 4.12
C ALA A 56 -3.21 -4.20 3.40
N ASP A 57 -3.44 -5.52 3.36
CA ASP A 57 -2.62 -6.52 2.64
C ASP A 57 -1.12 -6.39 2.90
N VAL A 58 -0.76 -6.09 4.15
CA VAL A 58 0.63 -5.85 4.53
C VAL A 58 1.41 -7.16 4.46
N SER A 59 2.56 -7.12 3.80
CA SER A 59 3.57 -8.16 3.83
C SER A 59 4.93 -7.53 4.04
N PHE A 60 5.84 -8.24 4.70
CA PHE A 60 7.21 -7.80 4.85
C PHE A 60 8.18 -8.97 4.94
N SER A 61 9.46 -8.66 4.87
CA SER A 61 10.58 -9.57 5.03
C SER A 61 11.69 -8.85 5.78
N ILE A 62 12.44 -9.59 6.61
CA ILE A 62 13.64 -9.07 7.29
C ILE A 62 14.83 -9.82 6.72
N ASN A 63 15.82 -9.09 6.22
CA ASN A 63 17.00 -9.65 5.55
C ASN A 63 16.65 -10.65 4.43
N GLY A 64 15.54 -10.39 3.72
CA GLY A 64 15.04 -11.24 2.63
C GLY A 64 14.27 -12.49 3.06
N VAL A 65 14.09 -12.73 4.37
CA VAL A 65 13.25 -13.81 4.88
C VAL A 65 11.80 -13.32 4.96
N ALA A 66 10.98 -13.74 4.00
CA ALA A 66 9.57 -13.35 3.91
C ALA A 66 8.71 -14.04 4.97
N PHE A 67 7.68 -13.33 5.44
CA PHE A 67 6.70 -13.86 6.39
C PHE A 67 5.47 -14.40 5.67
N ALA A 68 5.03 -15.60 6.05
CA ALA A 68 3.88 -16.28 5.45
C ALA A 68 2.60 -16.20 6.33
N GLU A 69 2.72 -15.69 7.55
CA GLU A 69 1.61 -15.54 8.49
C GLU A 69 0.81 -14.26 8.20
N PRO A 70 -0.48 -14.20 8.58
CA PRO A 70 -1.24 -12.96 8.53
C PRO A 70 -0.54 -11.86 9.33
N VAL A 71 -0.46 -10.66 8.75
CA VAL A 71 0.11 -9.48 9.40
C VAL A 71 -1.03 -8.64 9.99
N PHE A 72 -1.01 -8.47 11.30
CA PHE A 72 -1.85 -7.53 12.02
C PHE A 72 -1.21 -6.14 11.97
N THR A 73 -2.05 -5.12 11.86
CA THR A 73 -1.61 -3.73 11.81
C THR A 73 -2.19 -2.96 12.99
N SER A 74 -1.36 -2.10 13.58
CA SER A 74 -1.75 -1.24 14.69
C SER A 74 -0.92 0.04 14.66
N SER A 75 -1.31 1.03 15.44
CA SER A 75 -0.49 2.16 15.84
C SER A 75 -0.31 2.16 17.35
N PHE A 76 0.65 2.94 17.86
CA PHE A 76 0.88 3.05 19.30
C PHE A 76 0.37 4.40 19.82
N ASP A 77 -0.52 4.37 20.80
CA ASP A 77 -0.93 5.54 21.56
C ASP A 77 -0.07 5.64 22.82
N PHE A 78 0.79 6.65 22.89
CA PHE A 78 1.70 6.89 24.03
C PHE A 78 0.99 7.28 25.32
N MET A 79 -0.28 7.69 25.26
CA MET A 79 -1.08 8.09 26.42
C MET A 79 -2.50 7.54 26.25
N PRO A 80 -2.68 6.22 26.42
CA PRO A 80 -2.25 5.53 27.65
C PRO A 80 -1.14 4.45 27.52
N ALA A 81 -0.28 4.51 26.51
CA ALA A 81 0.77 3.52 26.22
C ALA A 81 0.20 2.14 25.81
N ILE A 82 -0.69 2.14 24.81
CA ILE A 82 -1.35 0.94 24.28
C ILE A 82 -1.29 0.91 22.76
N TYR A 83 -1.38 -0.28 22.17
CA TYR A 83 -1.63 -0.44 20.74
C TYR A 83 -3.11 -0.23 20.42
N VAL A 84 -3.38 0.50 19.36
CA VAL A 84 -4.73 0.77 18.85
C VAL A 84 -4.81 0.41 17.37
N ALA A 85 -6.03 0.16 16.88
CA ALA A 85 -6.25 -0.12 15.47
C ALA A 85 -5.98 1.12 14.60
N GLY A 86 -5.58 0.88 13.35
CA GLY A 86 -5.30 1.96 12.39
C GLY A 86 -3.82 2.36 12.40
N PRO A 87 -2.97 1.69 11.60
CA PRO A 87 -1.59 2.11 11.42
C PRO A 87 -1.53 3.49 10.75
N VAL A 88 -0.56 4.32 11.13
CA VAL A 88 -0.27 5.58 10.44
C VAL A 88 0.97 5.37 9.58
N VAL A 89 0.77 5.28 8.26
CA VAL A 89 1.85 5.11 7.28
C VAL A 89 2.00 6.38 6.45
N SER A 90 3.23 6.87 6.33
CA SER A 90 3.59 8.12 5.66
C SER A 90 4.83 7.94 4.78
N PHE A 91 4.92 8.78 3.74
CA PHE A 91 6.15 8.93 2.94
C PHE A 91 7.27 9.62 3.74
N ASP A 92 6.93 10.35 4.80
CA ASP A 92 7.87 10.93 5.74
C ASP A 92 8.06 10.00 6.95
N LEU A 93 9.31 9.56 7.16
CA LEU A 93 9.65 8.66 8.24
C LEU A 93 9.23 9.22 9.62
N ALA A 94 9.36 10.53 9.84
CA ALA A 94 9.04 11.17 11.11
C ALA A 94 7.54 11.17 11.46
N GLN A 95 6.69 10.86 10.47
CA GLN A 95 5.23 10.85 10.62
C GLN A 95 4.65 9.44 10.69
N ASN A 96 5.47 8.40 10.61
CA ASN A 96 5.04 7.02 10.74
C ASN A 96 4.72 6.68 12.19
N ASN A 97 3.59 6.01 12.42
CA ASN A 97 3.25 5.37 13.69
C ASN A 97 2.50 4.07 13.39
N PHE A 98 3.25 2.98 13.26
CA PHE A 98 2.68 1.68 12.98
C PHE A 98 3.46 0.55 13.64
N ALA A 99 2.77 -0.57 13.85
CA ALA A 99 3.36 -1.86 14.14
C ALA A 99 2.69 -2.94 13.29
N PHE A 100 3.52 -3.69 12.58
CA PHE A 100 3.18 -4.85 11.77
C PHE A 100 3.70 -6.08 12.46
N ALA A 101 2.81 -6.96 12.90
CA ALA A 101 3.17 -8.12 13.70
C ALA A 101 2.35 -9.35 13.31
N THR A 102 2.83 -10.54 13.66
CA THR A 102 2.05 -11.78 13.48
C THR A 102 1.11 -12.10 14.63
N SER A 103 0.98 -11.19 15.60
CA SER A 103 0.00 -11.24 16.68
C SER A 103 -0.82 -9.95 16.76
N ASP A 104 -2.03 -10.04 17.32
CA ASP A 104 -2.89 -8.87 17.50
C ASP A 104 -2.50 -8.07 18.74
N LEU A 105 -1.63 -7.08 18.55
CA LEU A 105 -1.17 -6.20 19.62
C LEU A 105 -2.32 -5.41 20.26
N THR A 106 -3.39 -5.13 19.52
CA THR A 106 -4.56 -4.39 20.04
C THR A 106 -5.40 -5.24 21.00
N ALA A 107 -5.29 -6.57 20.88
CA ALA A 107 -5.87 -7.54 21.81
C ALA A 107 -4.94 -7.89 22.98
N PHE A 108 -3.84 -7.14 23.17
CA PHE A 108 -2.78 -7.41 24.15
C PHE A 108 -2.07 -8.75 23.94
N ASP A 109 -2.08 -9.28 22.71
CA ASP A 109 -1.33 -10.49 22.35
C ASP A 109 0.08 -10.11 21.87
N TYR A 110 1.07 -10.31 22.74
CA TYR A 110 2.48 -10.05 22.46
C TYR A 110 3.27 -11.31 22.05
N SER A 111 2.58 -12.37 21.63
CA SER A 111 3.21 -13.63 21.20
C SER A 111 3.69 -13.63 19.75
N TYR A 112 4.01 -12.45 19.20
CA TYR A 112 4.51 -12.33 17.83
C TYR A 112 5.84 -13.05 17.64
N ASN A 113 5.97 -13.76 16.52
CA ASN A 113 7.24 -14.29 16.05
C ASN A 113 8.00 -13.26 15.21
N TYR A 114 7.26 -12.31 14.62
CA TYR A 114 7.77 -11.30 13.70
C TYR A 114 7.13 -9.95 14.02
N LEU A 115 7.96 -8.91 14.09
CA LEU A 115 7.54 -7.54 14.34
C LEU A 115 8.36 -6.60 13.47
N PHE A 116 7.69 -5.67 12.81
CA PHE A 116 8.29 -4.44 12.31
C PHE A 116 7.46 -3.26 12.77
N SER A 117 8.06 -2.32 13.51
CA SER A 117 7.36 -1.13 13.97
C SER A 117 8.20 0.13 13.79
N ILE A 118 7.50 1.22 13.52
CA ILE A 118 8.02 2.59 13.56
C ILE A 118 7.07 3.35 14.47
N LEU A 119 7.54 3.72 15.65
CA LEU A 119 6.74 4.40 16.65
C LEU A 119 7.10 5.89 16.63
N GLY A 120 6.36 6.67 15.83
CA GLY A 120 6.49 8.11 15.77
C GLY A 120 5.61 8.82 16.79
N THR A 121 6.15 9.89 17.35
CA THR A 121 5.48 10.84 18.25
C THR A 121 5.21 12.15 17.51
N ALA A 122 4.48 13.07 18.16
CA ALA A 122 4.32 14.43 17.64
C ALA A 122 5.65 15.20 17.46
N THR A 123 6.74 14.74 18.10
CA THR A 123 8.04 15.40 18.09
C THR A 123 9.10 14.71 17.24
N GLY A 124 8.79 13.58 16.61
CA GLY A 124 9.74 12.76 15.83
C GLY A 124 9.64 11.28 16.18
N ILE A 125 10.62 10.49 15.77
CA ILE A 125 10.60 9.04 15.96
C ILE A 125 11.12 8.68 17.34
N GLU A 126 10.39 7.82 18.05
CA GLU A 126 10.88 7.25 19.30
C GLU A 126 11.74 6.02 19.03
N THR A 127 11.24 5.08 18.23
CA THR A 127 11.92 3.83 17.97
C THR A 127 11.49 3.22 16.63
N VAL A 128 12.47 2.66 15.92
CA VAL A 128 12.25 1.70 14.83
C VAL A 128 12.75 0.33 15.29
N THR A 129 11.91 -0.69 15.15
CA THR A 129 12.20 -2.06 15.60
C THR A 129 11.89 -3.05 14.48
N ALA A 130 12.81 -3.98 14.24
CA ALA A 130 12.58 -5.19 13.46
C ALA A 130 13.01 -6.40 14.28
N TYR A 131 12.17 -7.42 14.34
CA TYR A 131 12.39 -8.59 15.16
C TYR A 131 11.85 -9.86 14.49
N THR A 132 12.62 -10.94 14.56
CA THR A 132 12.25 -12.30 14.18
C THR A 132 12.76 -13.29 15.23
N TYR A 133 11.96 -14.31 15.57
CA TYR A 133 12.38 -15.34 16.54
C TYR A 133 13.22 -16.46 15.91
N ASP A 134 12.91 -16.89 14.68
CA ASP A 134 13.61 -17.99 13.99
C ASP A 134 13.75 -17.72 12.47
N PRO A 135 14.97 -17.45 11.94
CA PRO A 135 16.20 -17.25 12.70
C PRO A 135 16.09 -16.03 13.61
N TYR A 136 16.79 -16.01 14.74
CA TYR A 136 16.81 -14.82 15.60
C TYR A 136 17.50 -13.67 14.87
N VAL A 137 16.73 -12.64 14.52
CA VAL A 137 17.22 -11.38 13.97
C VAL A 137 16.52 -10.27 14.72
N GLY A 138 17.28 -9.41 15.38
CA GLY A 138 16.76 -8.25 16.10
C GLY A 138 17.56 -7.02 15.73
N ALA A 139 16.89 -6.00 15.23
CA ALA A 139 17.46 -4.68 14.99
C ALA A 139 16.54 -3.64 15.64
N GLN A 140 17.12 -2.72 16.39
CA GLN A 140 16.39 -1.63 17.03
C GLN A 140 17.26 -0.40 17.02
N GLU A 141 16.69 0.74 16.65
CA GLU A 141 17.38 2.02 16.73
C GLU A 141 16.41 3.15 17.09
N SER A 142 16.93 4.14 17.79
CA SER A 142 16.29 5.45 17.96
C SER A 142 16.91 6.39 16.94
N SER A 143 16.58 6.23 15.66
CA SER A 143 17.15 7.05 14.58
C SER A 143 16.08 7.87 13.88
N ASP A 144 16.28 9.19 13.88
CA ASP A 144 15.48 10.16 13.15
C ASP A 144 15.98 10.36 11.70
N THR A 145 16.84 9.47 11.16
CA THR A 145 17.44 9.65 9.83
C THR A 145 16.46 9.28 8.72
N PRO A 146 15.87 10.24 7.98
CA PRO A 146 14.82 9.94 6.99
C PRO A 146 15.35 9.15 5.79
N ALA A 147 16.67 9.20 5.53
CA ALA A 147 17.32 8.58 4.37
C ALA A 147 17.24 7.04 4.35
N ARG A 148 16.78 6.40 5.42
CA ARG A 148 16.66 4.94 5.55
C ARG A 148 15.30 4.40 5.18
N TRP A 149 14.29 5.27 5.14
CA TRP A 149 12.92 4.93 4.80
C TRP A 149 12.63 5.24 3.33
N SER A 150 11.91 4.33 2.69
CA SER A 150 11.35 4.57 1.37
C SER A 150 9.96 3.95 1.32
N LEU A 151 9.01 4.70 0.81
CA LEU A 151 7.67 4.25 0.49
C LEU A 151 7.40 4.69 -0.94
N THR A 152 7.16 3.74 -1.84
CA THR A 152 7.03 4.03 -3.27
C THR A 152 5.84 3.30 -3.86
N LEU A 153 5.16 3.96 -4.78
CA LEU A 153 4.09 3.34 -5.55
C LEU A 153 4.66 2.17 -6.35
N ALA A 154 4.12 0.97 -6.16
CA ALA A 154 4.50 -0.17 -6.95
C ALA A 154 4.03 0.03 -8.40
N PRO A 155 4.85 -0.36 -9.40
CA PRO A 155 4.44 -0.28 -10.80
C PRO A 155 3.20 -1.15 -11.01
N VAL A 156 2.07 -0.52 -11.28
CA VAL A 156 0.83 -1.21 -11.64
C VAL A 156 0.96 -1.64 -13.09
N PRO A 157 0.79 -2.94 -13.43
CA PRO A 157 0.67 -3.35 -14.81
C PRO A 157 -0.47 -2.57 -15.45
N GLU A 158 -0.18 -1.78 -16.48
CA GLU A 158 -1.18 -0.93 -17.14
C GLU A 158 -2.33 -1.79 -17.68
N ALA A 159 -3.41 -1.92 -16.93
CA ALA A 159 -4.62 -2.59 -17.40
C ALA A 159 -5.21 -1.89 -18.64
N GLY A 160 -4.94 -0.57 -18.74
CA GLY A 160 -5.38 0.28 -19.84
C GLY A 160 -4.84 -0.14 -21.19
N SER A 161 -3.58 -0.61 -21.30
CA SER A 161 -3.03 -1.03 -22.59
C SER A 161 -3.70 -2.32 -23.07
N THR A 162 -4.01 -3.25 -22.17
CA THR A 162 -4.75 -4.49 -22.53
C THR A 162 -6.18 -4.18 -22.99
N LEU A 163 -6.91 -3.35 -22.24
CA LEU A 163 -8.29 -2.99 -22.60
C LEU A 163 -8.37 -2.12 -23.85
N ALA A 164 -7.44 -1.19 -24.04
CA ALA A 164 -7.34 -0.38 -25.26
C ALA A 164 -7.08 -1.26 -26.48
N LEU A 165 -6.18 -2.25 -26.37
CA LEU A 165 -5.91 -3.22 -27.43
C LEU A 165 -7.13 -4.10 -27.72
N CYS A 166 -7.83 -4.58 -26.69
CA CYS A 166 -9.09 -5.32 -26.88
C CYS A 166 -10.16 -4.47 -27.57
N GLY A 167 -10.29 -3.19 -27.18
CA GLY A 167 -11.20 -2.23 -27.81
C GLY A 167 -10.88 -2.01 -29.29
N LEU A 168 -9.60 -1.79 -29.62
CA LEU A 168 -9.14 -1.63 -31.00
C LEU A 168 -9.33 -2.92 -31.83
N ALA A 169 -9.09 -4.09 -31.25
CA ALA A 169 -9.32 -5.37 -31.91
C ALA A 169 -10.80 -5.57 -32.27
N LEU A 170 -11.72 -5.22 -31.35
CA LEU A 170 -13.17 -5.26 -31.61
C LEU A 170 -13.58 -4.28 -32.71
N LEU A 171 -13.05 -3.05 -32.68
CA LEU A 171 -13.30 -2.06 -33.74
C LEU A 171 -12.78 -2.55 -35.11
N GLY A 172 -11.61 -3.18 -35.14
CA GLY A 172 -11.05 -3.79 -36.36
C GLY A 172 -11.94 -4.90 -36.92
N LEU A 173 -12.47 -5.78 -36.07
CA LEU A 173 -13.40 -6.85 -36.47
C LEU A 173 -14.72 -6.29 -37.04
N ILE A 174 -15.25 -5.20 -36.46
CA ILE A 174 -16.47 -4.55 -36.95
C ILE A 174 -16.21 -3.86 -38.29
N ALA A 175 -15.09 -3.14 -38.43
CA ALA A 175 -14.72 -2.46 -39.68
C ALA A 175 -14.47 -3.47 -40.82
N GLY A 176 -13.81 -4.59 -40.53
CA GLY A 176 -13.52 -5.64 -41.52
C GLY A 176 -14.76 -6.29 -42.15
N ARG A 177 -15.88 -6.34 -41.41
CA ARG A 177 -17.16 -6.86 -41.95
C ARG A 177 -17.81 -5.93 -42.98
N ARG A 178 -17.51 -4.62 -42.95
CA ARG A 178 -18.08 -3.65 -43.90
C ARG A 178 -17.38 -3.62 -45.26
N PHE A 179 -16.11 -4.03 -45.33
CA PHE A 179 -15.34 -4.04 -46.58
C PHE A 179 -15.56 -5.29 -47.47
N ARG A 180 -16.30 -6.31 -46.99
CA ARG A 180 -16.58 -7.54 -47.75
C ARG A 180 -17.98 -7.58 -48.41
N ARG A 181 -18.65 -6.44 -48.53
CA ARG A 181 -19.87 -6.27 -49.32
C ARG A 181 -19.61 -5.26 -50.42
#